data_AF-A0A2E6PSQ7-F1
#
_entry.id   AF-A0A2E6PSQ7-F1
#
_cell.length_a   1.000
_cell.length_b   1.000
_cell.length_c   1.000
_cell.angle_alpha   90.00
_cell.angle_beta   90.00
_cell.angle_gamma   90.00
#
_symmetry.space_group_name_H-M   'P 1'
#
loop_
_entity.id
_entity.type
_entity.pdbx_description
1 polymer ?
#
loop_
_entity_poly.entity_id
_entity_poly.type
_entity_poly.pdbx_seq_one_letter_code
_entity_poly.pdbx_strand_id
1 'polypeptide(L)'
;MLYLILTVVVIRLKEIYNKIIEDIEPSKYTLYCDMDGVLCDFDKRFRDLTSSKNRPSGMSPKEYKTKYSTNSFWKIIDRAGPKFWADMPWMPDGETLYEYIKPNLFALLSAPSFDVSSEEGKQEWVDKNTPGTKLILSPSVKKPTFSKENSILIDDLKSTIDEWNIKGGIGILHTSAASTIEKLKELGL
;
A
#
# COMPACT_ATOMS: atom_id res chain seq x y z
N MET A 1 -11.43 -50.46 19.75
CA MET A 1 -12.10 -49.16 19.96
C MET A 1 -11.18 -47.98 19.68
N LEU A 2 -9.99 -47.92 20.30
CA LEU A 2 -9.01 -46.82 20.11
C LEU A 2 -8.53 -46.64 18.65
N TYR A 3 -8.25 -47.74 17.94
CA TYR A 3 -7.80 -47.72 16.54
C TYR A 3 -8.87 -47.13 15.61
N LEU A 4 -10.14 -47.48 15.84
CA LEU A 4 -11.27 -46.98 15.05
C LEU A 4 -11.47 -45.47 15.25
N ILE A 5 -11.29 -44.98 16.48
CA ILE A 5 -11.35 -43.54 16.80
C ILE A 5 -10.22 -42.79 16.09
N LEU A 6 -8.99 -43.33 16.11
CA LEU A 6 -7.85 -42.73 15.43
C LEU A 6 -8.08 -42.63 13.90
N THR A 7 -8.60 -43.70 13.29
CA THR A 7 -8.91 -43.71 11.85
C THR A 7 -9.97 -42.66 11.49
N VAL A 8 -11.04 -42.54 12.28
CA VAL A 8 -12.10 -41.54 12.04
C VAL A 8 -11.58 -40.11 12.18
N VAL A 9 -10.72 -39.84 13.16
CA VAL A 9 -10.09 -38.52 13.36
C VAL A 9 -9.20 -38.14 12.16
N VAL A 10 -8.39 -39.07 11.66
CA VAL A 10 -7.50 -38.82 10.51
C VAL A 10 -8.31 -38.55 9.23
N ILE A 11 -9.41 -39.27 9.02
CA ILE A 11 -10.31 -39.04 7.87
C ILE A 11 -10.93 -37.63 7.95
N ARG A 12 -11.47 -37.25 9.11
CA ARG A 12 -12.03 -35.91 9.35
C ARG A 12 -11.02 -34.80 9.13
N LEU A 13 -9.77 -34.97 9.61
CA LEU A 13 -8.71 -33.99 9.41
C LEU A 13 -8.33 -33.84 7.93
N LYS A 14 -8.32 -34.94 7.17
CA LYS A 14 -8.11 -34.88 5.72
C LYS A 14 -9.25 -34.18 4.99
N GLU A 15 -10.51 -34.43 5.38
CA GLU A 15 -11.68 -33.75 4.82
C GLU A 15 -11.59 -32.23 5.06
N ILE A 16 -11.25 -31.82 6.29
CA ILE A 16 -11.07 -30.41 6.66
C ILE A 16 -9.89 -29.80 5.89
N TYR A 17 -8.74 -30.48 5.84
CA TYR A 17 -7.57 -30.01 5.12
C TYR A 17 -7.84 -29.84 3.62
N ASN A 18 -8.49 -30.81 2.98
CA ASN A 18 -8.81 -30.73 1.56
C ASN A 18 -9.80 -29.60 1.26
N LYS A 19 -10.79 -29.39 2.12
CA LYS A 19 -11.73 -28.27 2.00
C LYS A 19 -11.03 -26.93 2.17
N ILE A 20 -10.10 -26.83 3.13
CA ILE A 20 -9.26 -25.64 3.33
C ILE A 20 -8.40 -25.38 2.08
N ILE A 21 -7.81 -26.42 1.48
CA ILE A 21 -6.97 -26.25 0.27
C ILE A 21 -7.82 -25.88 -0.96
N GLU A 22 -9.01 -26.45 -1.14
CA GLU A 22 -9.93 -26.04 -2.22
C GLU A 22 -10.38 -24.57 -2.06
N ASP A 23 -10.53 -24.09 -0.83
CA ASP A 23 -10.85 -22.68 -0.53
C ASP A 23 -9.61 -21.75 -0.64
N ILE A 24 -8.39 -22.29 -0.72
CA ILE A 24 -7.12 -21.55 -0.88
C ILE A 24 -6.52 -21.87 -2.25
N GLU A 25 -7.27 -21.64 -3.33
CA GLU A 25 -6.63 -21.44 -4.63
C GLU A 25 -5.81 -20.13 -4.53
N PRO A 26 -4.46 -20.19 -4.66
CA PRO A 26 -3.66 -18.98 -4.62
C PRO A 26 -4.15 -18.04 -5.72
N SER A 27 -4.42 -16.78 -5.34
CA SER A 27 -4.86 -15.77 -6.29
C SER A 27 -3.95 -15.80 -7.52
N LYS A 28 -4.56 -15.89 -8.71
CA LYS A 28 -3.83 -15.81 -9.97
C LYS A 28 -3.07 -14.47 -10.11
N TYR A 29 -3.41 -13.48 -9.28
CA TYR A 29 -2.83 -12.15 -9.31
C TYR A 29 -1.76 -11.93 -8.25
N THR A 30 -0.71 -11.19 -8.62
CA THR A 30 0.21 -10.56 -7.66
C THR A 30 -0.25 -9.13 -7.42
N LEU A 31 -0.95 -8.88 -6.31
CA LEU A 31 -1.53 -7.56 -6.00
C LEU A 31 -0.55 -6.68 -5.21
N TYR A 32 -0.21 -5.53 -5.78
CA TYR A 32 0.55 -4.47 -5.13
C TYR A 32 -0.35 -3.26 -4.83
N CYS A 33 -0.06 -2.58 -3.72
CA CYS A 33 -0.72 -1.33 -3.36
C CYS A 33 0.32 -0.28 -2.97
N ASP A 34 0.21 0.93 -3.52
CA ASP A 34 1.02 2.05 -3.04
C ASP A 34 0.59 2.49 -1.64
N MET A 35 1.42 3.31 -1.00
CA MET A 35 1.15 3.90 0.31
C MET A 35 0.70 5.36 0.20
N ASP A 36 1.50 6.24 -0.40
CA ASP A 36 1.32 7.68 -0.25
C ASP A 36 0.22 8.15 -1.20
N GLY A 37 -0.89 8.67 -0.66
CA GLY A 37 -2.07 9.02 -1.47
C GLY A 37 -3.04 7.85 -1.71
N VAL A 38 -2.72 6.64 -1.22
CA VAL A 38 -3.62 5.47 -1.26
C VAL A 38 -4.00 4.99 0.14
N LEU A 39 -3.01 4.62 0.97
CA LEU A 39 -3.25 4.22 2.37
C LEU A 39 -2.85 5.33 3.35
N CYS A 40 -1.83 6.11 3.02
CA CYS A 40 -1.23 7.15 3.85
C CYS A 40 -1.55 8.54 3.30
N ASP A 41 -2.10 9.42 4.13
CA ASP A 41 -2.39 10.81 3.76
C ASP A 41 -1.14 11.70 3.95
N PHE A 42 -0.21 11.53 3.00
CA PHE A 42 1.03 12.32 2.90
C PHE A 42 0.73 13.84 2.84
N ASP A 43 -0.31 14.22 2.10
CA ASP A 43 -0.70 15.61 1.89
C ASP A 43 -1.15 16.27 3.21
N LYS A 44 -1.95 15.58 4.01
CA LYS A 44 -2.31 16.03 5.35
C LYS A 44 -1.10 16.06 6.26
N ARG A 45 -0.24 15.04 6.25
CA ARG A 45 0.98 15.03 7.07
C ARG A 45 1.88 16.23 6.76
N PHE A 46 2.01 16.58 5.49
CA PHE A 46 2.79 17.74 5.05
C PHE A 46 2.14 19.08 5.43
N ARG A 47 0.80 19.18 5.33
CA ARG A 47 0.05 20.33 5.83
C ARG A 47 0.27 20.52 7.34
N ASP A 48 0.17 19.45 8.12
CA ASP A 48 0.37 19.49 9.56
C ASP A 48 1.81 19.95 9.90
N LEU A 49 2.82 19.42 9.19
CA LEU A 49 4.23 19.82 9.35
C LEU A 49 4.48 21.31 9.10
N THR A 50 3.76 21.89 8.14
CA THR A 50 3.92 23.29 7.72
C THR A 50 2.90 24.24 8.37
N SER A 51 2.06 23.71 9.26
CA SER A 51 1.09 24.50 10.02
C SER A 51 1.80 25.48 10.95
N SER A 52 1.20 26.64 11.15
CA SER A 52 1.72 27.66 12.07
C SER A 52 0.58 28.54 12.57
N LYS A 53 0.84 29.37 13.59
CA LYS A 53 -0.16 30.33 14.11
C LYS A 53 -0.80 31.20 13.02
N ASN A 54 -0.01 31.61 12.02
CA ASN A 54 -0.46 32.47 10.93
C ASN A 54 -1.00 31.70 9.72
N ARG A 55 -0.85 30.37 9.71
CA ARG A 55 -1.39 29.48 8.67
C ARG A 55 -1.73 28.11 9.28
N PRO A 56 -2.85 28.01 10.02
CA PRO A 56 -3.17 26.79 10.77
C PRO A 56 -3.39 25.56 9.89
N SER A 57 -3.87 25.74 8.66
CA SER A 57 -4.06 24.66 7.68
C SER A 57 -2.77 24.19 6.98
N GLY A 58 -1.63 24.86 7.25
CA GLY A 58 -0.38 24.59 6.56
C GLY A 58 -0.43 24.82 5.04
N MET A 59 0.59 24.35 4.34
CA MET A 59 0.69 24.38 2.87
C MET A 59 0.53 22.96 2.33
N SER A 60 -0.17 22.82 1.20
CA SER A 60 -0.05 21.60 0.40
C SER A 60 1.38 21.46 -0.17
N PRO A 61 1.82 20.24 -0.52
CA PRO A 61 3.09 20.03 -1.20
C PRO A 61 3.27 20.91 -2.44
N LYS A 62 2.22 21.05 -3.25
CA LYS A 62 2.24 21.88 -4.46
C LYS A 62 2.48 23.35 -4.14
N GLU A 63 1.71 23.93 -3.22
CA GLU A 63 1.88 25.33 -2.82
C GLU A 63 3.27 25.61 -2.25
N TYR A 64 3.79 24.71 -1.41
CA TYR A 64 5.11 24.87 -0.80
C TYR A 64 6.22 24.82 -1.85
N LYS A 65 6.14 23.87 -2.80
CA LYS A 65 7.09 23.77 -3.93
C LYS A 65 7.05 25.03 -4.80
N THR A 66 5.86 25.56 -5.11
CA THR A 66 5.70 26.80 -5.88
C THR A 66 6.26 28.02 -5.15
N LYS A 67 6.05 28.12 -3.83
CA LYS A 67 6.49 29.28 -3.05
C LYS A 67 7.98 29.27 -2.73
N TYR A 68 8.56 28.09 -2.47
CA TYR A 68 9.94 27.97 -1.98
C TYR A 68 10.85 27.27 -2.99
N SER A 69 10.73 25.95 -3.12
CA SER A 69 11.34 25.10 -4.16
C SER A 69 11.10 23.63 -3.83
N THR A 70 11.35 22.73 -4.79
CA THR A 70 11.40 21.28 -4.55
C THR A 70 12.51 20.90 -3.55
N ASN A 71 13.65 21.58 -3.56
CA ASN A 71 14.73 21.32 -2.61
C ASN A 71 14.33 21.69 -1.17
N SER A 72 13.70 22.85 -0.99
CA SER A 72 13.18 23.28 0.31
C SER A 72 12.07 22.36 0.82
N PHE A 73 11.22 21.86 -0.08
CA PHE A 73 10.18 20.87 0.23
C PHE A 73 10.75 19.59 0.83
N TRP A 74 11.81 19.03 0.24
CA TRP A 74 12.45 17.83 0.80
C TRP A 74 13.19 18.13 2.09
N LYS A 75 13.96 19.24 2.16
CA LYS A 75 14.71 19.62 3.37
C LYS A 75 13.86 19.73 4.64
N ILE A 76 12.61 20.17 4.55
CA ILE A 76 11.73 20.27 5.73
C ILE A 76 11.22 18.88 6.16
N ILE A 77 10.99 17.98 5.21
CA ILE A 77 10.63 16.58 5.49
C ILE A 77 11.84 15.85 6.11
N ASP A 78 13.02 15.98 5.50
CA ASP A 78 14.26 15.35 5.97
C ASP A 78 14.60 15.82 7.40
N ARG A 79 14.35 17.10 7.72
CA ARG A 79 14.51 17.63 9.08
C ARG A 79 13.53 17.02 10.09
N ALA A 80 12.31 16.69 9.67
CA ALA A 80 11.35 16.00 10.52
C ALA A 80 11.72 14.51 10.71
N GLY A 81 12.52 13.96 9.79
CA GLY A 81 13.11 12.63 9.89
C GLY A 81 12.06 11.51 9.82
N PRO A 82 12.37 10.32 10.36
CA PRO A 82 11.52 9.13 10.21
C PRO A 82 10.09 9.33 10.73
N LYS A 83 9.94 10.15 11.79
CA LYS A 83 8.64 10.50 12.35
C LYS A 83 7.69 11.16 11.36
N PHE A 84 8.19 11.87 10.34
CA PHE A 84 7.31 12.40 9.32
C PHE A 84 6.49 11.27 8.66
N TRP A 85 7.16 10.18 8.31
CA TRP A 85 6.58 9.06 7.59
C TRP A 85 5.83 8.10 8.53
N ALA A 86 6.40 7.78 9.70
CA ALA A 86 5.83 6.84 10.67
C ALA A 86 4.46 7.28 11.22
N ASP A 87 4.23 8.59 11.30
CA ASP A 87 3.00 9.18 11.83
C ASP A 87 2.09 9.73 10.72
N MET A 88 2.25 9.30 9.47
CA MET A 88 1.27 9.62 8.43
C MET A 88 -0.12 9.10 8.86
N PRO A 89 -1.17 9.94 8.84
CA PRO A 89 -2.51 9.45 9.08
C PRO A 89 -2.95 8.54 7.92
N TRP A 90 -3.90 7.65 8.18
CA TRP A 90 -4.59 6.94 7.12
C TRP A 90 -5.29 7.93 6.16
N MET A 91 -5.37 7.56 4.87
CA MET A 91 -6.35 8.16 3.97
C MET A 91 -7.77 7.98 4.53
N PRO A 92 -8.72 8.89 4.27
CA PRO A 92 -10.07 8.83 4.85
C PRO A 92 -10.79 7.48 4.69
N ASP A 93 -10.53 6.77 3.59
CA ASP A 93 -11.04 5.44 3.28
C ASP A 93 -9.93 4.37 3.15
N GLY A 94 -8.71 4.68 3.60
CA GLY A 94 -7.53 3.82 3.49
C GLY A 94 -7.66 2.52 4.28
N GLU A 95 -8.21 2.57 5.49
CA GLU A 95 -8.49 1.35 6.29
C GLU A 95 -9.50 0.44 5.58
N THR A 96 -10.56 1.01 5.00
CA THR A 96 -11.57 0.26 4.23
C THR A 96 -10.93 -0.45 3.03
N LEU A 97 -10.06 0.25 2.29
CA LEU A 97 -9.34 -0.36 1.18
C LEU A 97 -8.39 -1.46 1.66
N TYR A 98 -7.58 -1.19 2.67
CA TYR A 98 -6.61 -2.15 3.21
C TYR A 98 -7.30 -3.44 3.69
N GLU A 99 -8.39 -3.32 4.45
CA GLU A 99 -9.16 -4.47 4.94
C GLU A 99 -9.73 -5.33 3.80
N TYR A 100 -10.07 -4.72 2.66
CA TYR A 100 -10.52 -5.44 1.48
C TYR A 100 -9.36 -6.19 0.80
N ILE A 101 -8.22 -5.52 0.58
CA ILE A 101 -7.12 -6.09 -0.21
C ILE A 101 -6.23 -7.04 0.60
N LYS A 102 -6.17 -6.91 1.93
CA LYS A 102 -5.23 -7.67 2.78
C LYS A 102 -5.23 -9.19 2.55
N PRO A 103 -6.34 -9.89 2.24
CA PRO A 103 -6.30 -11.34 2.02
C PRO A 103 -5.55 -11.71 0.73
N ASN A 104 -5.49 -10.81 -0.25
CA ASN A 104 -4.89 -11.02 -1.57
C ASN A 104 -3.63 -10.17 -1.80
N LEU A 105 -3.28 -9.28 -0.86
CA LEU A 105 -2.18 -8.33 -0.99
C LEU A 105 -0.83 -9.07 -0.96
N PHE A 106 -0.07 -8.96 -2.03
CA PHE A 106 1.28 -9.50 -2.08
C PHE A 106 2.29 -8.61 -1.34
N ALA A 107 2.23 -7.29 -1.58
CA ALA A 107 3.07 -6.31 -0.88
C ALA A 107 2.54 -4.89 -1.06
N LEU A 108 2.86 -4.04 -0.08
CA LEU A 108 2.89 -2.61 -0.30
C LEU A 108 4.11 -2.28 -1.18
N LEU A 109 3.92 -1.49 -2.23
CA LEU A 109 4.98 -1.09 -3.17
C LEU A 109 5.06 0.43 -3.22
N SER A 110 5.92 1.00 -2.38
CA SER A 110 6.06 2.45 -2.23
C SER A 110 7.44 2.94 -2.66
N ALA A 111 7.51 4.18 -3.13
CA ALA A 111 8.79 4.81 -3.41
C ALA A 111 9.35 5.48 -2.15
N PRO A 112 10.62 5.21 -1.77
CA PRO A 112 11.28 6.02 -0.75
C PRO A 112 11.61 7.41 -1.30
N SER A 113 11.81 8.37 -0.40
CA SER A 113 12.47 9.63 -0.76
C SER A 113 13.97 9.40 -0.97
N PHE A 114 14.73 10.46 -1.28
CA PHE A 114 16.19 10.37 -1.38
C PHE A 114 16.88 10.19 -0.02
N ASP A 115 16.19 10.52 1.07
CA ASP A 115 16.71 10.42 2.43
C ASP A 115 16.27 9.10 3.08
N VAL A 116 17.21 8.42 3.74
CA VAL A 116 17.00 7.10 4.36
C VAL A 116 15.91 7.12 5.43
N SER A 117 15.64 8.28 6.04
CA SER A 117 14.57 8.42 7.02
C SER A 117 13.19 8.04 6.48
N SER A 118 12.99 8.14 5.16
CA SER A 118 11.75 7.70 4.52
C SER A 118 11.58 6.19 4.54
N GLU A 119 12.67 5.42 4.44
CA GLU A 119 12.63 3.97 4.49
C GLU A 119 12.29 3.49 5.89
N GLU A 120 13.01 4.02 6.89
CA GLU A 120 12.80 3.71 8.31
C GLU A 120 11.37 4.05 8.75
N GLY A 121 10.90 5.26 8.45
CA GLY A 121 9.58 5.69 8.90
C GLY A 121 8.42 5.02 8.16
N LYS A 122 8.59 4.65 6.87
CA LYS A 122 7.58 3.84 6.16
C LYS A 122 7.51 2.44 6.74
N GLN A 123 8.64 1.83 7.09
CA GLN A 123 8.64 0.52 7.75
C GLN A 123 7.94 0.59 9.12
N GLU A 124 8.26 1.62 9.92
CA GLU A 124 7.59 1.83 11.22
C GLU A 124 6.07 2.03 11.06
N TRP A 125 5.65 2.76 10.02
CA TRP A 125 4.22 2.92 9.72
C TRP A 125 3.56 1.57 9.42
N VAL A 126 4.19 0.72 8.58
CA VAL A 126 3.67 -0.62 8.22
C VAL A 126 3.59 -1.53 9.45
N ASP A 127 4.62 -1.53 10.29
CA ASP A 127 4.67 -2.37 11.49
C ASP A 127 3.56 -2.00 12.48
N LYS A 128 3.24 -0.70 12.59
CA LYS A 128 2.20 -0.17 13.48
C LYS A 128 0.78 -0.39 12.95
N ASN A 129 0.55 -0.12 11.66
CA ASN A 129 -0.79 0.01 11.11
C ASN A 129 -1.24 -1.22 10.31
N THR A 130 -0.31 -1.97 9.73
CA THR A 130 -0.57 -3.15 8.88
C THR A 130 0.38 -4.30 9.23
N PRO A 131 0.42 -4.74 10.50
CA PRO A 131 1.45 -5.67 10.99
C PRO A 131 1.48 -6.97 10.19
N GLY A 132 2.69 -7.38 9.79
CA GLY A 132 2.91 -8.59 8.97
C GLY A 132 2.75 -8.38 7.47
N THR A 133 2.34 -7.19 7.01
CA THR A 133 2.29 -6.86 5.59
C THR A 133 3.69 -6.62 5.04
N LYS A 134 4.00 -7.26 3.91
CA LYS A 134 5.28 -7.07 3.22
C LYS A 134 5.37 -5.65 2.63
N LEU A 135 6.47 -4.95 2.89
CA LEU A 135 6.81 -3.68 2.26
C LEU A 135 7.95 -3.86 1.26
N ILE A 136 7.78 -3.33 0.05
CA ILE A 136 8.82 -3.21 -0.96
C ILE A 136 9.03 -1.73 -1.23
N LEU A 137 10.21 -1.23 -0.85
CA LEU A 137 10.64 0.12 -1.19
C LEU A 137 11.42 0.11 -2.49
N SER A 138 10.85 0.75 -3.52
CA SER A 138 11.46 0.85 -4.83
C SER A 138 11.20 2.23 -5.42
N PRO A 139 12.23 2.95 -5.90
CA PRO A 139 12.04 4.23 -6.58
C PRO A 139 10.96 4.14 -7.66
N SER A 140 10.16 5.20 -7.83
CA SER A 140 9.01 5.20 -8.76
C SER A 140 9.39 4.73 -10.17
N VAL A 141 10.54 5.16 -10.68
CA VAL A 141 11.07 4.77 -12.00
C VAL A 141 11.41 3.27 -12.14
N LYS A 142 11.54 2.57 -11.01
CA LYS A 142 11.78 1.12 -10.95
C LYS A 142 10.52 0.34 -10.61
N LYS A 143 9.43 0.96 -10.12
CA LYS A 143 8.17 0.23 -9.89
C LYS A 143 7.70 -0.56 -11.13
N PRO A 144 7.81 -0.05 -12.37
CA PRO A 144 7.40 -0.83 -13.55
C PRO A 144 8.18 -2.14 -13.76
N THR A 145 9.32 -2.37 -13.09
CA THR A 145 10.02 -3.67 -13.18
C THR A 145 9.32 -4.80 -12.45
N PHE A 146 8.39 -4.49 -11.55
CA PHE A 146 7.53 -5.46 -10.88
C PHE A 146 6.29 -5.82 -11.70
N SER A 147 6.02 -5.07 -12.76
CA SER A 147 4.93 -5.33 -13.68
C SER A 147 5.25 -6.50 -14.60
N LYS A 148 4.34 -7.46 -14.61
CA LYS A 148 4.29 -8.65 -15.44
C LYS A 148 2.83 -9.10 -15.60
N GLU A 149 2.62 -10.14 -16.39
CA GLU A 149 1.31 -10.78 -16.52
C GLU A 149 0.72 -11.10 -15.14
N ASN A 150 -0.57 -10.78 -14.96
CA ASN A 150 -1.32 -10.93 -13.72
C ASN A 150 -0.76 -10.17 -12.50
N SER A 151 0.09 -9.17 -12.68
CA SER A 151 0.44 -8.25 -11.58
C SER A 151 -0.48 -7.04 -11.58
N ILE A 152 -1.05 -6.71 -10.41
CA ILE A 152 -1.93 -5.55 -10.23
C ILE A 152 -1.20 -4.49 -9.43
N LEU A 153 -1.30 -3.22 -9.80
CA LEU A 153 -0.85 -2.09 -8.98
C LEU A 153 -2.00 -1.12 -8.73
N ILE A 154 -2.32 -0.87 -7.46
CA ILE A 154 -3.19 0.23 -7.02
C ILE A 154 -2.27 1.42 -6.68
N ASP A 155 -2.40 2.54 -7.37
CA ASP A 155 -1.56 3.74 -7.20
C ASP A 155 -2.37 4.98 -7.60
N ASP A 156 -2.17 6.11 -6.92
CA ASP A 156 -2.89 7.37 -7.18
C ASP A 156 -2.27 8.18 -8.34
N LEU A 157 -1.03 7.88 -8.73
CA LEU A 157 -0.33 8.57 -9.81
C LEU A 157 -0.60 7.94 -11.17
N LYS A 158 -1.33 8.67 -12.02
CA LYS A 158 -1.64 8.25 -13.40
C LYS A 158 -0.39 7.85 -14.19
N SER A 159 0.71 8.60 -14.08
CA SER A 159 1.95 8.28 -14.80
C SER A 159 2.50 6.91 -14.40
N THR A 160 2.43 6.57 -13.11
CA THR A 160 2.89 5.27 -12.61
C THR A 160 2.00 4.14 -13.11
N ILE A 161 0.68 4.36 -13.13
CA ILE A 161 -0.29 3.41 -13.70
C ILE A 161 -0.08 3.22 -15.21
N ASP A 162 0.16 4.29 -15.96
CA ASP A 162 0.43 4.23 -17.40
C ASP A 162 1.71 3.40 -17.67
N GLU A 163 2.79 3.65 -16.93
CA GLU A 163 4.04 2.88 -17.05
C GLU A 163 3.88 1.41 -16.65
N TRP A 164 3.08 1.13 -15.62
CA TRP A 164 2.74 -0.24 -15.21
C TRP A 164 2.01 -0.99 -16.32
N ASN A 165 0.98 -0.38 -16.91
CA ASN A 165 0.22 -0.95 -18.01
C ASN A 165 1.10 -1.23 -19.25
N ILE A 166 2.03 -0.32 -19.58
CA ILE A 166 2.98 -0.50 -20.69
C ILE A 166 3.86 -1.76 -20.50
N LYS A 167 4.14 -2.13 -19.24
CA LYS A 167 4.92 -3.33 -18.89
C LYS A 167 4.06 -4.59 -18.76
N GLY A 168 2.79 -4.55 -19.18
CA GLY A 168 1.91 -5.72 -19.28
C GLY A 168 1.21 -6.11 -17.97
N GLY A 169 1.27 -5.26 -16.95
CA GLY A 169 0.50 -5.41 -15.72
C GLY A 169 -0.87 -4.75 -15.81
N ILE A 170 -1.66 -4.87 -14.74
CA ILE A 170 -2.99 -4.27 -14.60
C ILE A 170 -2.90 -3.12 -13.59
N GLY A 171 -2.92 -1.89 -14.08
CA GLY A 171 -2.90 -0.70 -13.23
C GLY A 171 -4.31 -0.22 -12.87
N ILE A 172 -4.56 -0.05 -11.57
CA ILE A 172 -5.77 0.55 -11.02
C ILE A 172 -5.42 1.95 -10.50
N LEU A 173 -5.83 2.98 -11.24
CA LEU A 173 -5.76 4.35 -10.76
C LEU A 173 -6.72 4.51 -9.57
N HIS A 174 -6.14 4.80 -8.40
CA HIS A 174 -6.85 5.01 -7.15
C HIS A 174 -7.43 6.43 -7.07
N THR A 175 -8.71 6.52 -6.74
CA THR A 175 -9.41 7.80 -6.45
C THR A 175 -10.30 7.70 -5.21
N SER A 176 -10.68 6.48 -4.84
CA SER A 176 -11.40 6.10 -3.63
C SER A 176 -11.29 4.59 -3.45
N ALA A 177 -11.49 4.12 -2.22
CA ALA A 177 -11.62 2.70 -1.90
C ALA A 177 -12.76 2.07 -2.72
N ALA A 178 -13.93 2.72 -2.80
CA ALA A 178 -15.08 2.21 -3.53
C ALA A 178 -14.77 1.96 -5.02
N SER A 179 -14.18 2.93 -5.73
CA SER A 179 -13.83 2.75 -7.14
C SER A 179 -12.75 1.69 -7.35
N THR A 180 -11.82 1.56 -6.40
CA THR A 180 -10.75 0.56 -6.46
C THR A 180 -11.30 -0.84 -6.26
N ILE A 181 -12.16 -1.01 -5.26
CA ILE A 181 -12.82 -2.27 -4.92
C ILE A 181 -13.69 -2.76 -6.08
N GLU A 182 -14.46 -1.89 -6.73
CA GLU A 182 -15.25 -2.28 -7.90
C GLU A 182 -14.38 -2.83 -9.04
N LYS A 183 -13.24 -2.18 -9.34
CA LYS A 183 -12.28 -2.69 -10.34
C LYS A 183 -11.66 -4.02 -9.93
N LEU A 184 -11.41 -4.25 -8.64
CA LEU A 184 -10.90 -5.53 -8.15
C LEU A 184 -11.95 -6.64 -8.32
N LYS A 185 -13.23 -6.35 -8.03
CA LYS A 185 -14.33 -7.30 -8.24
C LYS A 185 -14.49 -7.72 -9.69
N GLU A 186 -14.30 -6.79 -10.64
CA GLU A 186 -14.29 -7.10 -12.07
C GLU A 186 -13.20 -8.12 -12.46
N LEU A 187 -12.11 -8.19 -11.69
CA LEU A 187 -11.04 -9.16 -11.85
C LEU A 187 -11.30 -10.47 -11.07
N GLY A 188 -12.36 -10.52 -10.27
CA GLY A 188 -12.70 -11.64 -9.38
C GLY A 188 -11.99 -11.60 -8.02
N LEU A 189 -11.56 -10.40 -7.57
CA LEU A 189 -10.90 -10.15 -6.29
C LEU A 189 -11.79 -9.42 -5.29
#